data_AF-A0A6N9PKS6-F1
#
_entry.id   AF-A0A6N9PKS6-F1
#
_cell.length_a   1.000
_cell.length_b   1.000
_cell.length_c   1.000
_cell.angle_alpha   90.00
_cell.angle_beta   90.00
_cell.angle_gamma   90.00
#
_symmetry.space_group_name_H-M   'P 1'
#
loop_
_entity.id
_entity.type
_entity.pdbx_description
1 polymer ?
#
loop_
_entity_poly.entity_id
_entity_poly.type
_entity_poly.pdbx_seq_one_letter_code
_entity_poly.pdbx_strand_id
1 'polypeptide(L)'
;MRNSVVPPEEMACTGCSSHKECTYGLTDCTKAHGVEKCSQCGAFPCGKIESVLEKSAKIQKKCRAVCSLAEYAALEKAFFHKEENLRK
;
A
#
# COMPACT_ATOMS: atom_id res chain seq x y z
N MET A 1 -19.76 12.99 -1.28
CA MET A 1 -19.38 12.33 -0.01
C MET A 1 -19.60 10.83 -0.21
N ARG A 2 -18.67 9.96 0.22
CA ARG A 2 -18.90 8.50 0.13
C ARG A 2 -19.85 8.08 1.26
N ASN A 3 -20.88 7.30 0.93
CA ASN A 3 -21.92 6.88 1.88
C ASN A 3 -21.49 5.68 2.75
N SER A 4 -20.35 5.06 2.46
CA SER A 4 -19.85 3.91 3.20
C SER A 4 -18.32 3.80 3.11
N VAL A 5 -17.76 3.13 4.11
CA VAL A 5 -16.38 2.64 4.07
C VAL A 5 -16.37 1.40 3.17
N VAL A 6 -15.50 1.41 2.16
CA VAL A 6 -15.34 0.26 1.24
C VAL A 6 -14.71 -0.94 1.99
N PRO A 7 -14.93 -2.18 1.55
CA PRO A 7 -14.32 -3.33 2.20
C PRO A 7 -12.78 -3.33 2.10
N PRO A 8 -12.06 -3.97 3.06
CA PRO A 8 -10.59 -4.01 3.08
C PRO A 8 -9.95 -4.46 1.76
N GLU A 9 -10.58 -5.37 1.04
CA GLU A 9 -10.13 -5.93 -0.23
C GLU A 9 -10.05 -4.86 -1.33
N GLU A 10 -10.97 -3.88 -1.32
CA GLU A 10 -10.96 -2.75 -2.25
C GLU A 10 -9.92 -1.68 -1.87
N MET A 11 -9.55 -1.63 -0.58
CA MET A 11 -8.49 -0.75 -0.08
C MET A 11 -7.08 -1.34 -0.27
N ALA A 12 -6.99 -2.65 -0.44
CA ALA A 12 -5.74 -3.37 -0.58
C ALA A 12 -4.88 -2.80 -1.72
N CYS A 13 -3.60 -2.58 -1.43
CA CYS A 13 -2.65 -2.09 -2.42
C CYS A 13 -2.10 -3.24 -3.25
N THR A 14 -2.51 -3.35 -4.51
CA THR A 14 -2.07 -4.37 -5.47
C THR A 14 -1.06 -3.82 -6.49
N GLY A 15 -0.40 -2.71 -6.15
CA GLY A 15 0.45 -1.94 -7.05
C GLY A 15 -0.28 -0.72 -7.60
N CYS A 16 0.37 0.44 -7.57
CA CYS A 16 -0.15 1.65 -8.19
C CYS A 16 -0.07 1.48 -9.71
N SER A 17 -1.19 1.63 -10.42
CA SER A 17 -1.24 1.69 -11.88
C SER A 17 -1.48 3.12 -12.36
N SER A 18 -1.31 3.36 -13.67
CA SER A 18 -1.62 4.64 -14.32
C SER A 18 -3.04 5.15 -14.05
N HIS A 19 -3.97 4.27 -13.67
CA HIS A 19 -5.38 4.57 -13.43
C HIS A 19 -5.74 4.84 -11.96
N LYS A 20 -4.80 4.71 -11.01
CA LYS A 20 -5.04 4.94 -9.58
C LYS A 20 -3.97 5.87 -9.02
N GLU A 21 -4.38 7.02 -8.47
CA GLU A 21 -3.45 7.93 -7.80
C GLU A 21 -2.78 7.23 -6.62
N CYS A 22 -1.46 7.36 -6.57
CA CYS A 22 -0.63 6.76 -5.54
C CYS A 22 -0.25 7.83 -4.52
N THR A 23 -0.68 7.70 -3.27
CA THR A 23 -0.32 8.65 -2.19
C THR A 23 1.20 8.73 -1.98
N TYR A 24 1.95 7.72 -2.45
CA TYR A 24 3.41 7.67 -2.40
C TYR A 24 4.09 8.21 -3.66
N GLY A 25 3.35 8.77 -4.63
CA GLY A 25 3.90 9.39 -5.84
C GLY A 25 4.59 8.41 -6.80
N LEU A 26 4.25 7.12 -6.78
CA LEU A 26 4.95 6.10 -7.59
C LEU A 26 4.46 6.03 -9.04
N THR A 27 3.33 6.66 -9.39
CA THR A 27 2.74 6.58 -10.73
C THR A 27 3.64 7.16 -11.82
N ASP A 28 4.38 8.24 -11.54
CA ASP A 28 5.36 8.76 -12.50
C ASP A 28 6.58 7.86 -12.63
N CYS A 29 6.95 7.18 -11.53
CA CYS A 29 8.02 6.18 -11.55
C CYS A 29 7.65 4.97 -12.41
N THR A 30 6.40 4.49 -12.34
CA THR A 30 5.97 3.35 -13.16
C THR A 30 5.95 3.71 -14.64
N LYS A 31 5.45 4.90 -15.00
CA LYS A 31 5.51 5.45 -16.36
C LYS A 31 6.94 5.55 -16.88
N ALA A 32 7.86 6.13 -16.11
CA ALA A 32 9.26 6.31 -16.51
C ALA A 32 10.00 4.99 -16.73
N HIS A 33 9.64 3.95 -15.98
CA HIS A 33 10.23 2.61 -16.11
C HIS A 33 9.46 1.70 -17.09
N GLY A 34 8.39 2.20 -17.73
CA GLY A 34 7.59 1.42 -18.68
C GLY A 34 6.86 0.22 -18.07
N VAL A 35 6.58 0.26 -16.76
CA VAL A 35 5.85 -0.81 -16.04
C VAL A 35 4.44 -0.35 -15.70
N GLU A 36 3.49 -1.27 -15.69
CA GLU A 36 2.11 -0.94 -15.32
C GLU A 36 2.00 -0.72 -13.81
N LYS A 37 2.66 -1.58 -13.02
CA LYS A 37 2.63 -1.57 -11.56
C LYS A 37 4.03 -1.43 -10.98
N CYS A 38 4.11 -0.80 -9.82
CA CYS A 38 5.39 -0.70 -9.11
C CYS A 38 5.98 -2.05 -8.69
N SER A 39 5.16 -3.09 -8.53
CA SER A 39 5.60 -4.48 -8.29
C SER A 39 6.31 -5.12 -9.48
N GLN A 40 6.07 -4.63 -10.70
CA GLN A 40 6.70 -5.12 -11.92
C GLN A 40 8.05 -4.44 -12.20
N CYS A 41 8.51 -3.55 -11.33
CA CYS A 41 9.83 -2.94 -11.47
C CYS A 41 10.90 -4.05 -11.46
N GLY A 42 11.81 -4.06 -12.43
CA GLY A 42 12.89 -5.07 -12.48
C GLY A 42 13.84 -5.04 -11.28
N ALA A 43 13.85 -3.93 -10.52
CA ALA A 43 14.58 -3.79 -9.27
C ALA A 43 13.70 -4.00 -8.04
N PHE A 44 12.52 -4.62 -8.16
CA PHE A 44 11.60 -4.81 -7.03
C PHE A 44 12.12 -5.84 -6.01
N PRO A 45 12.11 -5.55 -4.69
CA PRO A 45 11.77 -4.26 -4.09
C PRO A 45 12.89 -3.24 -4.29
N CYS A 46 12.58 -2.08 -4.86
CA CYS A 46 13.55 -1.00 -5.04
C CYS A 46 13.52 -0.05 -3.84
N GLY A 47 14.52 0.83 -3.69
CA GLY A 47 14.60 1.75 -2.54
C GLY A 47 13.36 2.61 -2.30
N LYS A 48 12.59 2.95 -3.34
CA LYS A 48 11.29 3.63 -3.19
C LYS A 48 10.24 2.73 -2.52
N ILE A 49 10.16 1.47 -2.92
CA ILE A 49 9.27 0.48 -2.32
C ILE A 49 9.69 0.16 -0.89
N GLU A 50 10.99 -0.05 -0.65
CA GLU A 50 11.52 -0.27 0.69
C GLU A 50 11.14 0.87 1.64
N SER A 51 11.31 2.12 1.23
CA SER A 51 10.90 3.28 2.03
C SER A 51 9.38 3.31 2.33
N VAL A 52 8.55 2.90 1.37
CA VAL A 52 7.10 2.80 1.57
C VAL A 52 6.76 1.68 2.55
N LEU A 53 7.40 0.51 2.44
CA LEU A 53 7.20 -0.61 3.35
C LEU A 53 7.66 -0.26 4.77
N GLU A 54 8.79 0.42 4.93
CA GLU A 54 9.28 0.89 6.22
C GLU A 54 8.32 1.90 6.87
N LYS A 55 7.79 2.86 6.09
CA LYS A 55 6.77 3.81 6.58
C LYS A 55 5.51 3.07 7.02
N SER A 56 5.06 2.10 6.23
CA SER A 56 3.91 1.26 6.55
C SER A 56 4.11 0.51 7.87
N ALA A 57 5.28 -0.12 8.08
CA ALA A 57 5.62 -0.83 9.31
C ALA A 57 5.69 0.11 10.53
N LYS A 58 6.23 1.32 10.37
CA LYS A 58 6.24 2.35 11.43
C LYS A 58 4.83 2.77 11.82
N ILE A 59 3.93 2.95 10.85
CA ILE A 59 2.52 3.29 11.09
C ILE A 59 1.80 2.12 11.77
N GLN A 60 2.01 0.89 11.30
CA GLN A 60 1.41 -0.31 11.89
C GLN A 60 1.74 -0.43 13.39
N LYS A 61 3.01 -0.22 13.77
CA LYS A 61 3.44 -0.23 15.18
C LYS A 61 2.71 0.84 16.00
N LYS A 62 2.53 2.04 15.46
CA LYS A 62 1.77 3.11 16.13
C LYS A 62 0.30 2.73 16.30
N CYS A 63 -0.34 2.23 15.24
CA CYS A 63 -1.73 1.77 15.29
C CYS A 63 -1.94 0.67 16.34
N ARG A 64 -1.03 -0.31 16.43
CA ARG A 64 -1.08 -1.35 17.48
C ARG A 64 -1.06 -0.78 18.90
N ALA A 65 -0.40 0.37 19.12
CA ALA A 65 -0.27 0.98 20.44
C ALA A 65 -1.47 1.85 20.84
N VAL A 66 -2.24 2.36 19.87
CA VAL A 66 -3.30 3.36 20.13
C VAL A 66 -4.72 2.88 19.79
N CYS A 67 -4.86 1.89 18.90
CA CYS A 67 -6.16 1.37 18.50
C CYS A 67 -6.61 0.24 19.43
N SER A 68 -7.92 0.06 19.57
CA SER A 68 -8.47 -1.17 20.12
C SER A 68 -8.16 -2.37 19.20
N LEU A 69 -8.29 -3.58 19.73
CA LEU A 69 -8.09 -4.81 18.94
C LEU A 69 -8.98 -4.88 17.70
N ALA A 70 -10.25 -4.44 17.82
CA ALA A 70 -11.20 -4.47 16.71
C ALA A 70 -10.85 -3.44 15.62
N GLU A 71 -10.50 -2.21 16.02
CA GLU A 71 -10.07 -1.16 15.08
C GLU A 71 -8.75 -1.56 14.39
N TYR A 72 -7.79 -2.07 15.17
CA TYR A 72 -6.52 -2.52 14.63
C TYR A 72 -6.71 -3.67 13.62
N ALA A 73 -7.56 -4.66 13.91
CA ALA A 73 -7.82 -5.78 13.00
C ALA A 73 -8.42 -5.30 11.66
N ALA A 74 -9.28 -4.28 11.68
CA ALA A 74 -9.82 -3.67 10.45
C ALA A 74 -8.73 -2.95 9.65
N LEU A 75 -7.86 -2.17 10.32
CA LEU A 75 -6.75 -1.46 9.69
C LEU A 75 -5.69 -2.42 9.13
N GLU A 76 -5.39 -3.49 9.84
CA GLU A 76 -4.42 -4.51 9.43
C GLU A 76 -4.83 -5.17 8.13
N LYS A 77 -6.07 -5.65 8.05
CA LYS A 77 -6.64 -6.24 6.83
C LYS A 77 -6.63 -5.27 5.65
N ALA A 78 -6.94 -4.00 5.88
CA ALA A 78 -7.06 -3.01 4.81
C ALA A 78 -5.71 -2.48 4.30
N PHE A 79 -4.75 -2.21 5.21
CA PHE A 79 -3.58 -1.38 4.88
C PHE A 79 -2.22 -2.03 5.12
N PHE A 80 -2.10 -2.98 6.06
CA PHE A 80 -0.79 -3.43 6.54
C PHE A 80 -0.25 -4.71 5.88
N HIS A 81 -1.00 -5.32 4.94
CA HIS A 81 -0.52 -6.43 4.09
C HIS A 81 0.10 -5.96 2.76
N LYS A 82 0.68 -4.74 2.72
CA LYS A 82 1.16 -4.13 1.47
C LYS A 82 2.25 -4.95 0.78
N GLU A 83 3.22 -5.47 1.53
CA GLU A 83 4.31 -6.25 0.94
C GLU A 83 3.80 -7.55 0.30
N GLU A 84 2.99 -8.31 1.04
CA GLU A 84 2.35 -9.53 0.57
C GLU A 84 1.52 -9.27 -0.69
N ASN A 85 0.74 -8.18 -0.70
CA ASN A 85 -0.10 -7.84 -1.84
C ASN A 85 0.67 -7.36 -3.07
N LEU A 86 1.87 -6.81 -2.91
CA LEU A 86 2.75 -6.41 -4.02
C LEU A 86 3.56 -7.59 -4.59
N ARG A 87 3.72 -8.68 -3.82
CA ARG A 87 4.44 -9.89 -4.23
C ARG A 87 3.54 -10.94 -4.91
N LYS A 88 2.22 -10.75 -4.86
CA LYS A 88 1.23 -11.55 -5.60
C LYS A 88 1.18 -11.14 -7.06
#